data_AF-A0A9N8P7V0-F1
#
_entry.id   AF-A0A9N8P7V0-F1
#
_cell.length_a   1.000
_cell.length_b   1.000
_cell.length_c   1.000
_cell.angle_alpha   90.00
_cell.angle_beta   90.00
_cell.angle_gamma   90.00
#
_symmetry.space_group_name_H-M   'P 1'
#
loop_
_entity.id
_entity.type
_entity.pdbx_description
1 polymer ?
#
loop_
_entity_poly.entity_id
_entity_poly.type
_entity_poly.pdbx_seq_one_letter_code
_entity_poly.pdbx_strand_id
1 'polypeptide(L)'
;MVRAEDVPLVKQWYLEHVPGGQPVKVRVSYQKLLKSYVLNELHKKPPKAQNRQNLMSTLKQTKFFQQTTIDWVEAGLQVCRQGFNMLNLLIHRKNLTYLHLDYNFNLKPIKTLTTKERKKSRFGNAFHLMREILRLTKLIVDAQVQYRLGNIDAFQLADGILYAFNHVGQLTGMYRYKYKLMHQIRTCKDLKHLIYYRFNSGPVGKGPGCGFWAPAWRVWLFFMRGIIPLLERWLGNLLSRQFEGRHSKGVAKTVTKQRVESHFDLELRASVMADLMDMMPEGIKQNKVNLVLSHLSEAWRCWKSNIPWKVPGLPAPIENIILRYVKSKADWWISVAHYNRERIRRGATVDKTVAKKNLGRLTRLWLKAEQERQHNYMKDGPYVSSEEAVAIYTTTVHWLESRKFQPIPFPSVSYKHDTKILILALERLREAYSVKGRLNQSQREELALIEQAYDSPGTTLARIKRFLLTQRAFKEVGIDMNDNYSTINPVYDIEPIEKITDAYLDQYLWYQADQRHLFPAWIKPSDSEVPPSYLQVGSRHQQPGQGLGDC
;
A
#
# COMPACT_ATOMS: atom_id res chain seq x y z
N MET A 1 -8.61 27.96 46.72
CA MET A 1 -7.80 26.72 46.63
C MET A 1 -7.89 26.16 45.22
N VAL A 2 -6.79 25.61 44.68
CA VAL A 2 -6.74 24.96 43.35
C VAL A 2 -6.41 23.47 43.53
N ARG A 3 -6.79 22.63 42.56
CA ARG A 3 -6.46 21.19 42.60
C ARG A 3 -4.96 20.99 42.39
N ALA A 4 -4.39 19.95 43.01
CA ALA A 4 -2.96 19.67 42.93
C ALA A 4 -2.47 19.46 41.48
N GLU A 5 -3.28 18.81 40.64
CA GLU A 5 -2.95 18.61 39.22
C GLU A 5 -3.05 19.88 38.35
N ASP A 6 -3.74 20.93 38.82
CA ASP A 6 -3.89 22.18 38.09
C ASP A 6 -2.68 23.11 38.25
N VAL A 7 -1.76 22.81 39.17
CA VAL A 7 -0.54 23.60 39.43
C VAL A 7 0.64 23.06 38.62
N PRO A 8 1.15 23.78 37.60
CA PRO A 8 2.24 23.29 36.77
C PRO A 8 3.61 23.81 37.24
N LEU A 9 4.25 23.09 38.16
CA LEU A 9 5.50 23.51 38.82
C LEU A 9 6.65 23.88 37.87
N VAL A 10 6.74 23.21 36.72
CA VAL A 10 7.83 23.41 35.74
C VAL A 10 7.42 24.21 34.52
N LYS A 11 6.22 24.81 34.50
CA LYS A 11 5.72 25.51 33.31
C LYS A 11 6.63 26.64 32.88
N GLN A 12 7.02 27.49 33.82
CA GLN A 12 7.84 28.67 33.52
C GLN A 12 9.20 28.28 32.92
N TRP A 13 9.76 27.14 33.34
CA TRP A 13 11.09 26.71 32.92
C TRP A 13 11.21 26.49 31.42
N TYR A 14 10.18 25.95 30.76
CA TYR A 14 10.21 25.72 29.30
C TYR A 14 9.55 26.84 28.49
N LEU A 15 8.99 27.87 29.16
CA LEU A 15 8.55 29.10 28.51
C LEU A 15 9.72 30.07 28.32
N GLU A 16 10.71 30.01 29.21
CA GLU A 16 11.97 30.71 29.07
C GLU A 16 12.88 30.08 27.99
N HIS A 17 13.84 30.86 27.50
CA HIS A 17 14.85 30.37 26.58
C HIS A 17 15.74 29.32 27.27
N VAL A 18 16.17 28.33 26.49
CA VAL A 18 17.07 27.28 27.00
C VAL A 18 18.39 27.91 27.46
N PRO A 19 18.90 27.58 28.66
CA PRO A 19 20.22 28.05 29.09
C PRO A 19 21.33 27.68 28.09
N GLY A 20 22.33 28.56 27.97
CA GLY A 20 23.50 28.33 27.11
C GLY A 20 24.27 27.07 27.49
N GLY A 21 24.91 26.43 26.50
CA GLY A 21 25.74 25.23 26.73
C GLY A 21 24.97 23.91 26.91
N GLN A 22 23.63 23.92 26.86
CA GLN A 22 22.82 22.70 27.02
C GLN A 22 22.89 21.78 25.77
N PRO A 23 22.91 20.45 25.94
CA PRO A 23 23.03 19.52 24.82
C PRO A 23 21.78 19.52 23.93
N VAL A 24 21.93 19.09 22.67
CA VAL A 24 20.85 19.06 21.66
C VAL A 24 19.58 18.39 22.17
N LYS A 25 19.69 17.27 22.91
CA LYS A 25 18.54 16.54 23.44
C LYS A 25 17.65 17.38 24.37
N VAL A 26 18.24 18.29 25.14
CA VAL A 26 17.51 19.18 26.07
C VAL A 26 16.85 20.30 25.28
N ARG A 27 17.59 20.93 24.35
CA ARG A 27 17.06 21.98 23.46
C ARG A 27 15.82 21.51 22.68
N VAL A 28 15.87 20.30 22.12
CA VAL A 28 14.72 19.67 21.44
C VAL A 28 13.55 19.42 22.40
N SER A 29 13.81 19.03 23.65
CA SER A 29 12.74 18.82 24.65
C SER A 29 12.04 20.12 25.04
N TYR A 30 12.78 21.23 25.21
CA TYR A 30 12.18 22.55 25.41
C TYR A 30 11.27 22.93 24.24
N GLN A 31 11.75 22.78 23.00
CA GLN A 31 10.96 23.07 21.81
C GLN A 31 9.66 22.24 21.75
N LYS A 32 9.70 20.96 22.11
CA LYS A 32 8.51 20.07 22.10
C LYS A 32 7.51 20.42 23.21
N LEU A 33 8.00 20.78 24.40
CA LEU A 33 7.15 21.24 25.50
C LEU A 33 6.48 22.56 25.13
N LEU A 34 7.23 23.51 24.57
CA LEU A 34 6.71 24.78 24.07
C LEU A 34 5.68 24.57 22.95
N LYS A 35 5.96 23.68 21.98
CA LYS A 35 4.99 23.30 20.94
C LYS A 35 3.69 22.78 21.54
N SER A 36 3.78 21.93 22.56
CA SER A 36 2.59 21.37 23.22
C SER A 36 1.81 22.45 23.98
N TYR A 37 2.51 23.39 24.61
CA TYR A 37 1.91 24.56 25.25
C TYR A 37 1.16 25.45 24.25
N VAL A 38 1.82 25.85 23.15
CA VAL A 38 1.20 26.67 22.09
C VAL A 38 0.00 25.98 21.48
N LEU A 39 0.06 24.68 21.20
CA LEU A 39 -1.08 23.92 20.68
C LEU A 39 -2.27 23.87 21.64
N ASN A 40 -2.02 23.88 22.96
CA ASN A 40 -3.08 23.91 23.97
C ASN A 40 -3.74 25.29 24.06
N GLU A 41 -2.97 26.38 24.00
CA GLU A 41 -3.52 27.74 24.02
C GLU A 41 -4.23 28.06 22.69
N LEU A 42 -3.68 27.67 21.54
CA LEU A 42 -4.27 27.91 20.22
C LEU A 42 -5.66 27.26 20.05
N HIS A 43 -5.83 26.04 20.56
CA HIS A 43 -7.08 25.30 20.45
C HIS A 43 -7.97 25.39 21.70
N LYS A 44 -7.66 26.30 22.63
CA LYS A 44 -8.44 26.51 23.84
C LYS A 44 -9.81 27.09 23.45
N LYS A 45 -10.87 26.34 23.76
CA LYS A 45 -12.26 26.79 23.60
C LYS A 45 -12.88 26.99 24.98
N PRO A 46 -13.78 28.00 25.14
CA PRO A 46 -14.52 28.14 26.38
C PRO A 46 -15.31 26.86 26.66
N PRO A 47 -15.36 26.37 27.92
CA PRO A 47 -16.12 25.19 28.25
C PRO A 47 -17.60 25.45 27.96
N LYS A 48 -18.26 24.51 27.26
CA LYS A 48 -19.71 24.60 27.01
C LYS A 48 -20.46 24.45 28.33
N ALA A 49 -21.50 25.24 28.53
CA ALA A 49 -22.41 25.05 29.64
C ALA A 49 -23.02 23.64 29.56
N GLN A 50 -22.92 22.88 30.64
CA GLN A 50 -23.43 21.52 30.77
C GLN A 50 -24.10 21.37 32.13
N ASN A 51 -25.12 20.51 32.18
CA ASN A 51 -25.75 20.15 33.45
C ASN A 51 -24.73 19.44 34.33
N ARG A 52 -24.61 19.90 35.59
CA ARG A 52 -23.68 19.32 36.56
C ARG A 52 -24.19 17.94 36.97
N GLN A 53 -23.56 16.89 36.45
CA GLN A 53 -23.79 15.51 36.85
C GLN A 53 -22.62 15.04 37.72
N ASN A 54 -22.91 14.59 38.94
CA ASN A 54 -21.91 14.01 39.84
C ASN A 54 -22.20 12.52 40.03
N LEU A 55 -21.40 11.69 39.35
CA LEU A 55 -21.53 10.23 39.40
C LEU A 55 -21.41 9.70 40.83
N MET A 56 -20.45 10.19 41.62
CA MET A 56 -20.22 9.70 42.98
C MET A 56 -21.38 10.05 43.92
N SER A 57 -21.97 11.25 43.73
CA SER A 57 -23.19 11.64 44.47
C SER A 57 -24.37 10.73 44.13
N THR A 58 -24.51 10.37 42.85
CA THR A 58 -25.59 9.50 42.38
C THR A 58 -25.41 8.08 42.91
N LEU A 59 -24.19 7.54 42.87
CA LEU A 59 -23.89 6.19 43.38
C LEU A 59 -24.12 6.09 44.90
N LYS A 60 -23.71 7.13 45.66
CA LYS A 60 -23.90 7.20 47.12
C LYS A 60 -25.36 7.16 47.56
N GLN A 61 -26.28 7.69 46.75
CA GLN A 61 -27.72 7.66 47.06
C GLN A 61 -28.33 6.25 46.96
N THR A 62 -27.65 5.31 46.31
CA THR A 62 -28.16 3.94 46.16
C THR A 62 -27.76 3.07 47.36
N LYS A 63 -28.59 2.08 47.68
CA LYS A 63 -28.32 1.11 48.76
C LYS A 63 -27.05 0.25 48.58
N PHE A 64 -26.49 0.22 47.36
CA PHE A 64 -25.36 -0.63 47.01
C PHE A 64 -23.99 -0.04 47.37
N PHE A 65 -23.92 1.26 47.69
CA PHE A 65 -22.67 1.95 48.02
C PHE A 65 -22.72 2.52 49.43
N GLN A 66 -21.68 2.23 50.21
CA GLN A 66 -21.47 2.76 51.56
C GLN A 66 -20.24 3.67 51.58
N GLN A 67 -20.15 4.56 52.58
CA GLN A 67 -19.03 5.49 52.71
C GLN A 67 -18.21 5.16 53.98
N THR A 68 -16.89 5.17 53.83
CA THR A 68 -15.94 5.00 54.94
C THR A 68 -14.68 5.84 54.67
N THR A 69 -13.82 5.98 55.68
CA THR A 69 -12.47 6.56 55.58
C THR A 69 -11.45 5.45 55.75
N ILE A 70 -10.39 5.45 54.93
CA ILE A 70 -9.43 4.36 54.86
C ILE A 70 -8.05 4.89 54.45
N ASP A 71 -6.98 4.16 54.79
CA ASP A 71 -5.62 4.50 54.33
C ASP A 71 -5.54 4.40 52.79
N TRP A 72 -4.77 5.29 52.16
CA TRP A 72 -4.58 5.33 50.72
C TRP A 72 -3.94 4.03 50.20
N VAL A 73 -2.99 3.45 50.94
CA VAL A 73 -2.34 2.19 50.56
C VAL A 73 -3.34 1.04 50.63
N GLU A 74 -4.19 1.01 51.65
CA GLU A 74 -5.24 0.01 51.79
C GLU A 74 -6.25 0.11 50.63
N ALA A 75 -6.73 1.32 50.31
CA ALA A 75 -7.58 1.53 49.14
C ALA A 75 -6.90 1.11 47.83
N GLY A 76 -5.61 1.41 47.65
CA GLY A 76 -4.83 1.03 46.48
C GLY A 76 -4.73 -0.50 46.31
N LEU A 77 -4.46 -1.22 47.39
CA LEU A 77 -4.43 -2.70 47.40
C LEU A 77 -5.80 -3.29 47.07
N GLN A 78 -6.87 -2.73 47.62
CA GLN A 78 -8.24 -3.15 47.30
C GLN A 78 -8.56 -2.95 45.81
N VAL A 79 -8.23 -1.79 45.23
CA VAL A 79 -8.42 -1.52 43.79
C VAL A 79 -7.65 -2.51 42.92
N CYS A 80 -6.40 -2.83 43.27
CA CYS A 80 -5.60 -3.81 42.53
C CYS A 80 -6.21 -5.22 42.58
N ARG A 81 -6.66 -5.66 43.76
CA ARG A 81 -7.32 -6.95 43.95
C ARG A 81 -8.65 -7.03 43.20
N GLN A 82 -9.47 -5.98 43.27
CA GLN A 82 -10.74 -5.88 42.54
C GLN A 82 -10.51 -5.93 41.03
N GLY A 83 -9.55 -5.16 40.51
CA GLY A 83 -9.20 -5.16 39.09
C GLY A 83 -8.71 -6.53 38.60
N PHE A 84 -7.87 -7.21 39.38
CA PHE A 84 -7.43 -8.58 39.08
C PHE A 84 -8.62 -9.54 39.01
N ASN A 85 -9.49 -9.53 40.02
CA ASN A 85 -10.66 -10.39 40.09
C ASN A 85 -11.62 -10.13 38.92
N MET A 86 -11.91 -8.86 38.59
CA MET A 86 -12.78 -8.51 37.46
C MET A 86 -12.26 -9.05 36.13
N LEU A 87 -10.96 -8.90 35.86
CA LEU A 87 -10.36 -9.43 34.63
C LEU A 87 -10.33 -10.95 34.62
N ASN A 88 -10.01 -11.58 35.75
CA ASN A 88 -9.97 -13.04 35.86
C ASN A 88 -11.37 -13.66 35.71
N LEU A 89 -12.39 -13.08 36.34
CA LEU A 89 -13.79 -13.47 36.17
C LEU A 89 -14.21 -13.40 34.70
N LEU A 90 -13.77 -12.38 33.96
CA LEU A 90 -14.05 -12.26 32.52
C LEU A 90 -13.34 -13.35 31.69
N ILE A 91 -12.11 -13.75 32.05
CA ILE A 91 -11.40 -14.87 31.41
C ILE A 91 -12.16 -16.18 31.64
N HIS A 92 -12.53 -16.46 32.89
CA HIS A 92 -13.28 -17.65 33.26
C HIS A 92 -14.68 -17.67 32.64
N ARG A 93 -15.40 -16.54 32.63
CA ARG A 93 -16.73 -16.41 32.00
C ARG A 93 -16.71 -16.72 30.50
N LYS A 94 -15.58 -16.51 29.82
CA LYS A 94 -15.38 -16.87 28.41
C LYS A 94 -14.89 -18.31 28.20
N ASN A 95 -14.78 -19.09 29.27
CA ASN A 95 -14.25 -20.46 29.28
C ASN A 95 -12.87 -20.53 28.62
N LEU A 96 -11.94 -19.71 29.11
CA LEU A 96 -10.55 -19.61 28.63
C LEU A 96 -9.57 -20.15 29.69
N THR A 97 -9.76 -21.40 30.11
CA THR A 97 -8.96 -22.05 31.17
C THR A 97 -7.47 -22.21 30.84
N TYR A 98 -7.12 -22.14 29.56
CA TYR A 98 -5.74 -22.21 29.05
C TYR A 98 -5.01 -20.85 29.08
N LEU A 99 -5.64 -19.81 29.63
CA LEU A 99 -5.02 -18.52 29.89
C LEU A 99 -4.92 -18.27 31.39
N HIS A 100 -3.76 -17.80 31.82
CA HIS A 100 -3.51 -17.39 33.20
C HIS A 100 -3.17 -15.89 33.25
N LEU A 101 -3.86 -15.16 34.13
CA LEU A 101 -3.52 -13.78 34.49
C LEU A 101 -2.71 -13.85 35.79
N ASP A 102 -1.46 -13.39 35.75
CA ASP A 102 -0.65 -13.26 36.98
C ASP A 102 -1.00 -11.97 37.74
N TYR A 103 -0.57 -11.88 39.01
CA TYR A 103 -0.86 -10.73 39.88
C TYR A 103 -0.19 -9.41 39.44
N ASN A 104 0.77 -9.49 38.51
CA ASN A 104 1.38 -8.33 37.84
C ASN A 104 0.69 -8.02 36.50
N PHE A 105 -0.51 -8.57 36.28
CA PHE A 105 -1.34 -8.36 35.12
C PHE A 105 -0.71 -8.80 33.79
N ASN A 106 0.19 -9.80 33.79
CA ASN A 106 0.59 -10.49 32.56
C ASN A 106 -0.41 -11.60 32.24
N LEU A 107 -0.91 -11.59 31.00
CA LEU A 107 -1.72 -12.68 30.47
C LEU A 107 -0.82 -13.64 29.71
N LYS A 108 -0.71 -14.88 30.18
CA LYS A 108 0.15 -15.93 29.61
C LYS A 108 -0.69 -17.15 29.24
N PRO A 109 -0.38 -17.83 28.12
CA PRO A 109 -0.96 -19.14 27.85
C PRO A 109 -0.29 -20.19 28.76
N ILE A 110 -1.08 -21.12 29.29
CA ILE A 110 -0.57 -22.22 30.14
C ILE A 110 0.07 -23.32 29.27
N LYS A 111 -0.41 -23.47 28.04
CA LYS A 111 0.05 -24.44 27.04
C LYS A 111 0.10 -23.81 25.65
N THR A 112 0.75 -24.47 24.70
CA THR A 112 0.65 -24.08 23.29
C THR A 112 -0.80 -24.18 22.80
N LEU A 113 -1.33 -23.08 22.28
CA LEU A 113 -2.74 -22.99 21.88
C LEU A 113 -2.95 -23.46 20.44
N THR A 114 -4.00 -24.26 20.24
CA THR A 114 -4.50 -24.57 18.90
C THR A 114 -5.01 -23.31 18.19
N THR A 115 -5.16 -23.36 16.86
CA THR A 115 -5.72 -22.25 16.08
C THR A 115 -7.14 -21.87 16.54
N LYS A 116 -7.96 -22.83 16.98
CA LYS A 116 -9.32 -22.60 17.51
C LYS A 116 -9.28 -21.87 18.85
N GLU A 117 -8.44 -22.34 19.78
CA GLU A 117 -8.24 -21.68 21.08
C GLU A 117 -7.69 -20.26 20.90
N ARG A 118 -6.67 -20.07 20.05
CA ARG A 118 -6.07 -18.76 19.75
C ARG A 118 -7.09 -17.76 19.17
N LYS A 119 -7.98 -18.22 18.27
CA LYS A 119 -9.06 -17.37 17.73
C LYS A 119 -10.09 -17.00 18.80
N LYS A 120 -10.46 -17.93 19.67
CA LYS A 120 -11.44 -17.72 20.76
C LYS A 120 -10.91 -16.79 21.85
N SER A 121 -9.63 -16.92 22.19
CA SER A 121 -8.99 -16.21 23.30
C SER A 121 -8.42 -14.83 22.94
N ARG A 122 -8.53 -14.43 21.67
CA ARG A 122 -8.08 -13.11 21.21
C ARG A 122 -8.93 -12.00 21.81
N PHE A 123 -8.41 -11.39 22.87
CA PHE A 123 -8.99 -10.19 23.46
C PHE A 123 -8.72 -8.95 22.60
N GLY A 124 -9.62 -7.97 22.71
CA GLY A 124 -9.49 -6.68 22.02
C GLY A 124 -8.79 -5.62 22.86
N ASN A 125 -8.66 -4.42 22.31
CA ASN A 125 -7.98 -3.30 22.97
C ASN A 125 -8.61 -2.90 24.31
N ALA A 126 -9.93 -3.08 24.49
CA ALA A 126 -10.61 -2.74 25.75
C ALA A 126 -10.04 -3.50 26.95
N PHE A 127 -9.96 -4.83 26.85
CA PHE A 127 -9.43 -5.70 27.89
C PHE A 127 -7.96 -5.41 28.16
N HIS A 128 -7.15 -5.36 27.09
CA HIS A 128 -5.71 -5.19 27.23
C HIS A 128 -5.33 -3.79 27.73
N LEU A 129 -6.01 -2.72 27.29
CA LEU A 129 -5.73 -1.38 27.79
C LEU A 129 -6.09 -1.25 29.27
N MET A 130 -7.23 -1.79 29.70
CA MET A 130 -7.61 -1.82 31.12
C MET A 130 -6.59 -2.60 31.97
N ARG A 131 -6.16 -3.77 31.48
CA ARG A 131 -5.11 -4.59 32.12
C ARG A 131 -3.80 -3.82 32.31
N GLU A 132 -3.34 -3.10 31.29
CA GLU A 132 -2.10 -2.34 31.38
C GLU A 132 -2.22 -1.09 32.27
N ILE A 133 -3.41 -0.48 32.36
CA ILE A 133 -3.67 0.59 33.33
C ILE A 133 -3.60 0.04 34.76
N LEU A 134 -4.24 -1.11 35.02
CA LEU A 134 -4.16 -1.77 36.33
C LEU A 134 -2.73 -2.19 36.68
N ARG A 135 -1.92 -2.60 35.69
CA ARG A 135 -0.49 -2.82 35.88
C ARG A 135 0.24 -1.56 36.34
N LEU A 136 -0.01 -0.42 35.70
CA LEU A 136 0.60 0.85 36.13
C LEU A 136 0.18 1.22 37.55
N THR A 137 -1.10 1.11 37.87
CA THR A 137 -1.62 1.35 39.22
C THR A 137 -0.96 0.42 40.24
N LYS A 138 -0.84 -0.87 39.92
CA LYS A 138 -0.19 -1.88 40.75
C LYS A 138 1.26 -1.53 41.04
N LEU A 139 2.03 -1.12 40.03
CA LEU A 139 3.43 -0.69 40.20
C LEU A 139 3.57 0.48 41.18
N ILE A 140 2.67 1.46 41.11
CA ILE A 140 2.70 2.64 42.00
C ILE A 140 2.30 2.25 43.43
N VAL A 141 1.25 1.43 43.59
CA VAL A 141 0.80 0.96 44.89
C VAL A 141 1.85 0.07 45.54
N ASP A 142 2.48 -0.84 44.79
CA ASP A 142 3.54 -1.70 45.32
C ASP A 142 4.74 -0.91 45.82
N ALA A 143 5.15 0.16 45.12
CA ALA A 143 6.21 1.04 45.60
C ALA A 143 5.87 1.64 46.97
N GLN A 144 4.62 2.09 47.15
CA GLN A 144 4.13 2.63 48.42
C GLN A 144 4.04 1.55 49.51
N VAL A 145 3.66 0.32 49.16
CA VAL A 145 3.68 -0.82 50.09
C VAL A 145 5.11 -1.12 50.55
N GLN A 146 6.08 -1.18 49.64
CA GLN A 146 7.49 -1.42 50.01
C GLN A 146 8.02 -0.34 50.96
N TYR A 147 7.64 0.92 50.75
CA TYR A 147 7.99 2.01 51.65
C TYR A 147 7.37 1.82 53.05
N ARG A 148 6.09 1.47 53.10
CA ARG A 148 5.38 1.25 54.38
C ARG A 148 5.82 -0.01 55.14
N LEU A 149 6.36 -0.99 54.43
CA LEU A 149 7.01 -2.17 55.03
C LEU A 149 8.41 -1.89 55.55
N GLY A 150 8.98 -0.70 55.29
CA GLY A 150 10.33 -0.34 55.72
C GLY A 150 11.45 -0.90 54.84
N ASN A 151 11.13 -1.46 53.68
CA ASN A 151 12.12 -2.05 52.76
C ASN A 151 12.84 -1.01 51.90
N ILE A 152 12.25 0.17 51.70
CA ILE A 152 12.83 1.28 50.94
C ILE A 152 12.68 2.59 51.70
N ASP A 153 13.57 3.54 51.45
CA ASP A 153 13.49 4.88 52.04
C ASP A 153 12.52 5.81 51.27
N ALA A 154 12.26 7.00 51.84
CA ALA A 154 11.34 7.97 51.24
C ALA A 154 11.87 8.59 49.92
N PHE A 155 13.19 8.72 49.76
CA PHE A 155 13.81 9.29 48.56
C PHE A 155 13.79 8.29 47.40
N GLN A 156 14.05 7.01 47.68
CA GLN A 156 13.92 5.87 46.79
C GLN A 156 12.47 5.68 46.35
N LEU A 157 11.49 5.86 47.24
CA LEU A 157 10.08 5.88 46.86
C LEU A 157 9.81 7.00 45.83
N ALA A 158 10.26 8.22 46.11
CA ALA A 158 10.03 9.37 45.24
C ALA A 158 10.70 9.19 43.86
N ASP A 159 11.94 8.69 43.82
CA ASP A 159 12.67 8.37 42.59
C ASP A 159 12.00 7.21 41.84
N GLY A 160 11.55 6.17 42.54
CA GLY A 160 10.81 5.03 41.98
C GLY A 160 9.49 5.43 41.33
N ILE A 161 8.73 6.33 41.96
CA ILE A 161 7.50 6.88 41.37
C ILE A 161 7.81 7.73 40.14
N LEU A 162 8.84 8.58 40.17
CA LEU A 162 9.26 9.35 39.00
C LEU A 162 9.68 8.42 37.85
N TYR A 163 10.45 7.38 38.17
CA TYR A 163 10.89 6.38 37.22
C TYR A 163 9.68 5.67 36.58
N ALA A 164 8.71 5.24 37.39
CA ALA A 164 7.49 4.61 36.92
C ALA A 164 6.74 5.49 35.91
N PHE A 165 6.51 6.77 36.23
CA PHE A 165 5.81 7.70 35.34
C PHE A 165 6.62 8.09 34.09
N ASN A 166 7.95 8.15 34.18
CA ASN A 166 8.77 8.44 33.00
C ASN A 166 8.90 7.23 32.07
N HIS A 167 8.81 6.00 32.60
CA HIS A 167 9.12 4.77 31.88
C HIS A 167 7.92 3.83 31.77
N VAL A 168 6.71 4.38 31.79
CA VAL A 168 5.46 3.66 31.50
C VAL A 168 5.53 2.87 30.19
N GLY A 169 6.19 3.39 29.15
CA GLY A 169 6.35 2.68 27.88
C GLY A 169 7.23 1.42 27.95
N GLN A 170 8.09 1.32 28.96
CA GLN A 170 8.98 0.17 29.19
C GLN A 170 8.37 -0.78 30.23
N LEU A 171 7.82 -0.24 31.32
CA LEU A 171 7.25 -1.00 32.43
C LEU A 171 5.87 -1.58 32.10
N THR A 172 5.15 -0.96 31.16
CA THR A 172 3.86 -1.43 30.65
C THR A 172 3.89 -1.59 29.13
N GLY A 173 2.82 -2.14 28.57
CA GLY A 173 2.59 -2.28 27.14
C GLY A 173 1.46 -1.41 26.59
N MET A 174 1.02 -0.36 27.29
CA MET A 174 -0.18 0.42 26.91
C MET A 174 -0.16 0.94 25.47
N TYR A 175 1.01 1.35 24.96
CA TYR A 175 1.17 1.89 23.60
C TYR A 175 0.78 0.88 22.50
N ARG A 176 0.83 -0.43 22.78
CA ARG A 176 0.44 -1.48 21.83
C ARG A 176 -1.07 -1.50 21.57
N TYR A 177 -1.86 -1.16 22.59
CA TYR A 177 -3.32 -1.20 22.55
C TYR A 177 -3.94 0.18 22.30
N LYS A 178 -3.17 1.25 22.52
CA LYS A 178 -3.50 2.61 22.09
C LYS A 178 -2.24 3.41 21.77
N TYR A 179 -1.85 3.42 20.49
CA TYR A 179 -0.60 4.06 20.06
C TYR A 179 -0.54 5.58 20.28
N LYS A 180 -1.69 6.27 20.33
CA LYS A 180 -1.75 7.72 20.64
C LYS A 180 -1.13 8.07 22.00
N LEU A 181 -1.02 7.11 22.92
CA LEU A 181 -0.32 7.26 24.21
C LEU A 181 1.17 7.60 24.06
N MET A 182 1.76 7.38 22.88
CA MET A 182 3.12 7.83 22.58
C MET A 182 3.31 9.35 22.75
N HIS A 183 2.24 10.16 22.68
CA HIS A 183 2.33 11.58 23.02
C HIS A 183 2.73 11.77 24.48
N GLN A 184 2.04 11.11 25.42
CA GLN A 184 2.35 11.19 26.85
C GLN A 184 3.74 10.66 27.18
N ILE A 185 4.12 9.50 26.62
CA ILE A 185 5.47 8.93 26.82
C ILE A 185 6.56 9.92 26.38
N ARG A 186 6.40 10.56 25.22
CA ARG A 186 7.35 11.57 24.74
C ARG A 186 7.37 12.80 25.65
N THR A 187 6.21 13.30 26.08
CA THR A 187 6.13 14.42 27.02
C THR A 187 6.82 14.10 28.34
N CYS A 188 6.62 12.92 28.93
CA CYS A 188 7.33 12.52 30.15
C CYS A 188 8.85 12.43 29.92
N LYS A 189 9.29 11.94 28.75
CA LYS A 189 10.71 11.96 28.38
C LYS A 189 11.27 13.38 28.27
N ASP A 190 10.51 14.30 27.68
CA ASP A 190 10.92 15.71 27.56
C ASP A 190 10.96 16.41 28.93
N LEU A 191 9.98 16.12 29.81
CA LEU A 191 9.99 16.57 31.21
C LEU A 191 11.17 15.97 31.99
N LYS A 192 11.51 14.69 31.78
CA LYS A 192 12.69 14.06 32.37
C LYS A 192 13.97 14.80 31.98
N HIS A 193 14.15 15.14 30.71
CA HIS A 193 15.32 15.91 30.27
C HIS A 193 15.36 17.30 30.91
N LEU A 194 14.23 18.01 30.92
CA LEU A 194 14.11 19.34 31.53
C LEU A 194 14.49 19.30 33.02
N ILE A 195 13.92 18.36 33.77
CA ILE A 195 14.12 18.26 35.22
C ILE A 195 15.55 17.82 35.52
N TYR A 196 16.07 16.78 34.86
CA TYR A 196 17.37 16.21 35.21
C TYR A 196 18.53 17.15 34.93
N TYR A 197 18.47 17.93 33.84
CA TYR A 197 19.52 18.89 33.53
C TYR A 197 19.54 20.11 34.45
N ARG A 198 18.40 20.42 35.08
CA ARG A 198 18.31 21.45 36.12
C ARG A 198 18.63 20.90 37.51
N PHE A 199 18.29 19.63 37.78
CA PHE A 199 18.50 18.97 39.07
C PHE A 199 19.95 18.48 39.26
N ASN A 200 20.55 17.84 38.25
CA ASN A 200 21.93 17.33 38.28
C ASN A 200 22.94 18.44 37.90
N SER A 201 22.79 19.62 38.49
CA SER A 201 23.70 20.76 38.29
C SER A 201 24.54 20.99 39.55
N GLY A 202 25.76 21.49 39.39
CA GLY A 202 26.67 21.76 40.50
C GLY A 202 27.25 20.47 41.12
N PRO A 203 27.23 20.29 42.46
CA PRO A 203 27.78 19.10 43.12
C PRO A 203 27.02 17.79 42.85
N VAL A 204 25.78 17.87 42.35
CA VAL A 204 24.92 16.70 42.11
C VAL A 204 25.28 16.04 40.79
N GLY A 205 25.88 14.85 40.87
CA GLY A 205 26.31 14.07 39.72
C GLY A 205 25.17 13.45 38.89
N LYS A 206 25.55 12.72 37.84
CA LYS A 206 24.61 11.91 37.06
C LYS A 206 24.35 10.58 37.78
N GLY A 207 23.19 10.42 38.39
CA GLY A 207 22.79 9.18 39.06
C GLY A 207 21.28 9.10 39.28
N PRO A 208 20.80 7.95 39.81
CA PRO A 208 19.46 7.87 40.41
C PRO A 208 19.38 8.77 41.65
N GLY A 209 18.16 9.20 42.03
CA GLY A 209 17.95 10.08 43.19
C GLY A 209 17.18 11.36 42.90
N CYS A 210 16.54 11.48 41.72
CA CYS A 210 15.68 12.60 41.40
C CYS A 210 14.22 12.24 41.75
N GLY A 211 13.75 12.66 42.92
CA GLY A 211 12.39 12.38 43.40
C GLY A 211 11.26 13.27 42.85
N PHE A 212 11.51 14.09 41.82
CA PHE A 212 10.56 15.13 41.39
C PHE A 212 9.47 14.63 40.42
N TRP A 213 8.57 13.78 40.90
CA TRP A 213 7.54 13.06 40.11
C TRP A 213 6.31 13.87 39.69
N ALA A 214 6.02 15.00 40.34
CA ALA A 214 4.80 15.79 40.12
C ALA A 214 4.51 16.14 38.65
N PRO A 215 5.46 16.63 37.83
CA PRO A 215 5.18 16.93 36.42
C PRO A 215 4.78 15.71 35.59
N ALA A 216 5.43 14.56 35.79
CA ALA A 216 5.14 13.34 35.06
C ALA A 216 3.81 12.72 35.50
N TRP A 217 3.50 12.76 36.80
CA TRP A 217 2.21 12.34 37.36
C TRP A 217 1.02 13.08 36.73
N ARG A 218 1.12 14.40 36.57
CA ARG A 218 0.09 15.23 35.92
C ARG A 218 -0.20 14.80 34.50
N VAL A 219 0.82 14.45 33.72
CA VAL A 219 0.65 13.96 32.34
C VAL A 219 -0.23 12.71 32.31
N TRP A 220 -0.02 11.79 33.24
CA TRP A 220 -0.80 10.55 33.33
C TRP A 220 -2.20 10.77 33.88
N LEU A 221 -2.41 11.70 34.82
CA LEU A 221 -3.75 12.08 35.25
C LEU A 221 -4.58 12.71 34.13
N PHE A 222 -4.00 13.61 33.33
CA PHE A 222 -4.69 14.20 32.19
C PHE A 222 -4.95 13.18 31.08
N PHE A 223 -4.08 12.18 30.93
CA PHE A 223 -4.39 11.02 30.11
C PHE A 223 -5.61 10.25 30.63
N MET A 224 -5.67 9.98 31.94
CA MET A 224 -6.80 9.29 32.55
C MET A 224 -8.11 10.05 32.35
N ARG A 225 -8.10 11.39 32.51
CA ARG A 225 -9.25 12.25 32.22
C ARG A 225 -9.83 12.02 30.81
N GLY A 226 -8.98 11.86 29.80
CA GLY A 226 -9.41 11.62 28.43
C GLY A 226 -9.74 10.17 28.10
N ILE A 227 -9.19 9.21 28.85
CA ILE A 227 -9.35 7.77 28.56
C ILE A 227 -10.58 7.15 29.21
N ILE A 228 -11.00 7.65 30.39
CA ILE A 228 -12.14 7.14 31.16
C ILE A 228 -13.40 6.98 30.28
N PRO A 229 -13.93 8.03 29.62
CA PRO A 229 -15.17 7.89 28.84
C PRO A 229 -15.00 6.95 27.62
N LEU A 230 -13.79 6.84 27.08
CA LEU A 230 -13.51 5.90 25.99
C LEU A 230 -13.55 4.45 26.49
N LEU A 231 -12.92 4.19 27.63
CA LEU A 231 -12.86 2.87 28.25
C LEU A 231 -14.20 2.44 28.80
N GLU A 232 -14.97 3.33 29.43
CA GLU A 232 -16.34 3.05 29.88
C GLU A 232 -17.20 2.56 28.73
N ARG A 233 -17.19 3.27 27.59
CA ARG A 233 -17.91 2.83 26.38
C ARG A 233 -17.39 1.49 25.86
N TRP A 234 -16.07 1.28 25.83
CA TRP A 234 -15.48 0.05 25.30
C TRP A 234 -15.73 -1.17 26.19
N LEU A 235 -15.65 -0.99 27.50
CA LEU A 235 -15.93 -2.02 28.50
C LEU A 235 -17.43 -2.28 28.59
N GLY A 236 -18.27 -1.25 28.56
CA GLY A 236 -19.73 -1.37 28.46
C GLY A 236 -20.13 -2.22 27.26
N ASN A 237 -19.66 -1.87 26.06
CA ASN A 237 -19.92 -2.67 24.85
C ASN A 237 -19.35 -4.10 24.94
N LEU A 238 -18.23 -4.30 25.62
CA LEU A 238 -17.65 -5.63 25.83
C LEU A 238 -18.53 -6.48 26.75
N LEU A 239 -19.01 -5.89 27.85
CA LEU A 239 -19.85 -6.54 28.84
C LEU A 239 -21.26 -6.81 28.29
N SER A 240 -21.94 -5.81 27.71
CA SER A 240 -23.23 -6.02 27.03
C SER A 240 -23.14 -7.14 26.01
N ARG A 241 -22.10 -7.14 25.15
CA ARG A 241 -21.90 -8.24 24.19
C ARG A 241 -21.66 -9.61 24.84
N GLN A 242 -21.07 -9.64 26.03
CA GLN A 242 -20.79 -10.88 26.76
C GLN A 242 -22.02 -11.43 27.48
N PHE A 243 -22.91 -10.55 27.96
CA PHE A 243 -24.12 -10.92 28.69
C PHE A 243 -25.35 -11.05 27.79
N GLU A 244 -25.58 -10.09 26.88
CA GLU A 244 -26.72 -10.04 25.95
C GLU A 244 -26.43 -10.78 24.63
N GLY A 245 -25.15 -11.05 24.33
CA GLY A 245 -24.73 -11.69 23.08
C GLY A 245 -24.50 -10.71 21.93
N ARG A 246 -24.29 -11.23 20.72
CA ARG A 246 -24.09 -10.43 19.50
C ARG A 246 -25.34 -10.43 18.64
N HIS A 247 -25.85 -9.25 18.30
CA HIS A 247 -26.88 -9.10 17.26
C HIS A 247 -26.28 -9.32 15.87
N SER A 248 -26.68 -10.39 15.18
CA SER A 248 -26.12 -10.82 13.89
C SER A 248 -26.51 -9.91 12.71
N LYS A 249 -27.65 -9.22 12.79
CA LYS A 249 -28.19 -8.33 11.75
C LYS A 249 -28.65 -6.95 12.27
N GLY A 250 -28.28 -6.57 13.49
CA GLY A 250 -28.79 -5.34 14.12
C GLY A 250 -28.29 -4.03 13.51
N VAL A 251 -27.18 -4.05 12.76
CA VAL A 251 -26.60 -2.86 12.14
C VAL A 251 -26.26 -3.14 10.68
N ALA A 252 -26.79 -2.31 9.77
CA ALA A 252 -26.46 -2.36 8.36
C ALA A 252 -24.95 -2.11 8.17
N LYS A 253 -24.30 -3.00 7.41
CA LYS A 253 -22.86 -2.89 7.15
C LYS A 253 -22.62 -1.80 6.11
N THR A 254 -21.86 -0.77 6.46
CA THR A 254 -21.40 0.25 5.52
C THR A 254 -20.57 -0.37 4.40
N VAL A 255 -20.75 0.12 3.17
CA VAL A 255 -19.98 -0.29 1.99
C VAL A 255 -18.58 0.32 2.10
N THR A 256 -17.59 -0.51 2.43
CA THR A 256 -16.18 -0.11 2.46
C THR A 256 -15.51 -0.43 1.13
N LYS A 257 -14.28 0.08 0.92
CA LYS A 257 -13.46 -0.11 -0.29
C LYS A 257 -13.48 -1.54 -0.85
N GLN A 258 -13.45 -2.56 0.00
CA GLN A 258 -13.43 -3.97 -0.39
C GLN A 258 -14.72 -4.44 -1.09
N ARG A 259 -15.85 -3.77 -0.84
CA ARG A 259 -17.18 -4.19 -1.29
C ARG A 259 -17.78 -3.28 -2.36
N VAL A 260 -17.07 -2.23 -2.77
CA VAL A 260 -17.58 -1.26 -3.76
C VAL A 260 -17.96 -1.96 -5.07
N GLU A 261 -17.07 -2.80 -5.64
CA GLU A 261 -17.34 -3.50 -6.90
C GLU A 261 -18.51 -4.51 -6.76
N SER A 262 -18.53 -5.30 -5.67
CA SER A 262 -19.59 -6.27 -5.43
C SER A 262 -20.95 -5.63 -5.15
N HIS A 263 -20.96 -4.47 -4.49
CA HIS A 263 -22.18 -3.74 -4.21
C HIS A 263 -22.73 -3.07 -5.46
N PHE A 264 -21.85 -2.49 -6.29
CA PHE A 264 -22.24 -1.97 -7.61
C PHE A 264 -22.89 -3.05 -8.47
N ASP A 265 -22.33 -4.26 -8.53
CA ASP A 265 -22.93 -5.37 -9.27
C ASP A 265 -24.28 -5.82 -8.68
N LEU A 266 -24.44 -5.73 -7.35
CA LEU A 266 -25.71 -6.03 -6.68
C LEU A 266 -26.80 -5.01 -7.04
N GLU A 267 -26.48 -3.72 -6.98
CA GLU A 267 -27.39 -2.62 -7.33
C GLU A 267 -27.74 -2.63 -8.81
N LEU A 268 -26.77 -2.89 -9.69
CA LEU A 268 -27.00 -3.03 -11.12
C LEU A 268 -27.99 -4.17 -11.42
N ARG A 269 -27.79 -5.34 -10.80
CA ARG A 269 -28.70 -6.47 -10.96
C ARG A 269 -30.11 -6.16 -10.43
N ALA A 270 -30.21 -5.47 -9.29
CA ALA A 270 -31.49 -5.05 -8.75
C ALA A 270 -32.21 -4.07 -9.69
N SER A 271 -31.49 -3.11 -10.27
CA SER A 271 -32.04 -2.13 -11.21
C SER A 271 -32.53 -2.80 -12.50
N VAL A 272 -31.74 -3.71 -13.07
CA VAL A 272 -32.14 -4.50 -14.24
C VAL A 272 -33.37 -5.36 -13.93
N MET A 273 -33.43 -5.97 -12.75
CA MET A 273 -34.60 -6.76 -12.35
C MET A 273 -35.86 -5.91 -12.23
N ALA A 274 -35.77 -4.69 -11.71
CA ALA A 274 -36.89 -3.76 -11.63
C ALA A 274 -37.42 -3.40 -13.03
N ASP A 275 -36.55 -2.94 -13.92
CA ASP A 275 -36.92 -2.59 -15.31
C ASP A 275 -37.52 -3.79 -16.07
N LEU A 276 -37.01 -5.00 -15.84
CA LEU A 276 -37.55 -6.22 -16.46
C LEU A 276 -38.94 -6.58 -15.93
N MET A 277 -39.21 -6.37 -14.63
CA MET A 277 -40.52 -6.65 -14.04
C MET A 277 -41.61 -5.71 -14.56
N ASP A 278 -41.24 -4.47 -14.86
CA ASP A 278 -42.15 -3.47 -15.42
C ASP A 278 -42.45 -3.73 -16.90
N MET A 279 -41.49 -4.28 -17.65
CA MET A 279 -41.64 -4.55 -19.08
C MET A 279 -42.28 -5.91 -19.42
N MET A 280 -42.21 -6.89 -18.52
CA MET A 280 -42.78 -8.22 -18.79
C MET A 280 -44.30 -8.27 -18.51
N PRO A 281 -45.09 -8.91 -19.39
CA PRO A 281 -46.50 -9.21 -19.11
C PRO A 281 -46.66 -10.08 -17.85
N GLU A 282 -47.77 -9.91 -17.12
CA GLU A 282 -48.02 -10.51 -15.80
C GLU A 282 -47.86 -12.04 -15.74
N GLY A 283 -48.01 -12.76 -16.87
CA GLY A 283 -47.88 -14.22 -16.93
C GLY A 283 -46.45 -14.79 -17.12
N ILE A 284 -45.42 -13.97 -17.38
CA ILE A 284 -44.06 -14.46 -17.80
C ILE A 284 -42.96 -14.17 -16.75
N LYS A 285 -43.28 -13.44 -15.68
CA LYS A 285 -42.32 -12.66 -14.88
C LYS A 285 -41.24 -13.47 -14.14
N GLN A 286 -41.52 -14.63 -13.53
CA GLN A 286 -40.53 -15.25 -12.62
C GLN A 286 -39.52 -16.19 -13.29
N ASN A 287 -39.91 -16.92 -14.35
CA ASN A 287 -39.05 -17.98 -14.91
C ASN A 287 -37.96 -17.46 -15.85
N LYS A 288 -38.13 -16.26 -16.45
CA LYS A 288 -37.20 -15.74 -17.46
C LYS A 288 -36.17 -14.71 -16.94
N VAL A 289 -36.36 -14.13 -15.74
CA VAL A 289 -35.46 -13.11 -15.18
C VAL A 289 -34.02 -13.62 -15.03
N ASN A 290 -33.85 -14.84 -14.52
CA ASN A 290 -32.52 -15.42 -14.34
C ASN A 290 -31.79 -15.64 -15.68
N LEU A 291 -32.51 -16.02 -16.73
CA LEU A 291 -31.95 -16.16 -18.07
C LEU A 291 -31.49 -14.81 -18.63
N VAL A 292 -32.31 -13.76 -18.49
CA VAL A 292 -31.93 -12.40 -18.93
C VAL A 292 -30.69 -11.89 -18.17
N LEU A 293 -30.60 -12.16 -16.86
CA LEU A 293 -29.41 -11.80 -16.07
C LEU A 293 -28.15 -12.56 -16.48
N SER A 294 -28.30 -13.78 -17.00
CA SER A 294 -27.20 -14.54 -17.61
C SER A 294 -26.77 -13.90 -18.94
N HIS A 295 -27.72 -13.49 -19.79
CA HIS A 295 -27.42 -12.73 -21.01
C HIS A 295 -26.75 -11.39 -20.71
N LEU A 296 -27.17 -10.66 -19.68
CA LEU A 296 -26.50 -9.42 -19.24
C LEU A 296 -25.04 -9.68 -18.84
N SER A 297 -24.78 -10.77 -18.12
CA SER A 297 -23.44 -11.15 -17.69
C SER A 297 -22.55 -11.55 -18.87
N GLU A 298 -23.12 -12.22 -19.86
CA GLU A 298 -22.41 -12.61 -21.09
C GLU A 298 -22.16 -11.41 -22.00
N ALA A 299 -23.15 -10.55 -22.21
CA ALA A 299 -22.98 -9.29 -22.95
C ALA A 299 -21.85 -8.42 -22.36
N TRP A 300 -21.72 -8.37 -21.03
CA TRP A 300 -20.60 -7.71 -20.35
C TRP A 300 -19.25 -8.37 -20.63
N ARG A 301 -19.19 -9.70 -20.75
CA ARG A 301 -17.95 -10.42 -21.11
C ARG A 301 -17.58 -10.18 -22.56
N CYS A 302 -18.53 -10.27 -23.48
CA CYS A 302 -18.36 -9.95 -24.90
C CYS A 302 -17.82 -8.51 -25.06
N TRP A 303 -18.41 -7.54 -24.35
CA TRP A 303 -17.93 -6.16 -24.36
C TRP A 303 -16.45 -6.04 -23.92
N LYS A 304 -16.06 -6.71 -22.83
CA LYS A 304 -14.66 -6.71 -22.34
C LYS A 304 -13.66 -7.40 -23.27
N SER A 305 -14.11 -8.35 -24.07
CA SER A 305 -13.29 -9.09 -25.04
C SER A 305 -13.38 -8.52 -26.46
N ASN A 306 -14.14 -7.44 -26.65
CA ASN A 306 -14.44 -6.84 -27.95
C ASN A 306 -15.10 -7.79 -28.98
N ILE A 307 -15.87 -8.76 -28.49
CA ILE A 307 -16.63 -9.68 -29.35
C ILE A 307 -18.00 -9.07 -29.60
N PRO A 308 -18.48 -8.98 -30.85
CA PRO A 308 -19.84 -8.53 -31.14
C PRO A 308 -20.85 -9.48 -30.48
N TRP A 309 -21.71 -8.92 -29.62
CA TRP A 309 -22.75 -9.68 -28.94
C TRP A 309 -24.06 -9.57 -29.73
N LYS A 310 -24.48 -10.67 -30.36
CA LYS A 310 -25.78 -10.79 -31.01
C LYS A 310 -26.37 -12.16 -30.70
N VAL A 311 -27.56 -12.18 -30.11
CA VAL A 311 -28.26 -13.43 -29.75
C VAL A 311 -29.42 -13.64 -30.73
N PRO A 312 -29.42 -14.72 -31.53
CA PRO A 312 -30.55 -15.05 -32.40
C PRO A 312 -31.83 -15.27 -31.59
N GLY A 313 -32.94 -14.66 -32.02
CA GLY A 313 -34.26 -14.84 -31.39
C GLY A 313 -34.49 -14.11 -30.06
N LEU A 314 -33.58 -13.22 -29.64
CA LEU A 314 -33.80 -12.39 -28.45
C LEU A 314 -34.75 -11.22 -28.77
N PRO A 315 -35.78 -10.95 -27.94
CA PRO A 315 -36.66 -9.80 -28.15
C PRO A 315 -35.90 -8.47 -28.09
N ALA A 316 -36.13 -7.60 -29.08
CA ALA A 316 -35.47 -6.30 -29.19
C ALA A 316 -35.58 -5.42 -27.91
N PRO A 317 -36.72 -5.39 -27.17
CA PRO A 317 -36.80 -4.63 -25.92
C PRO A 317 -35.82 -5.14 -24.85
N ILE A 318 -35.60 -6.45 -24.76
CA ILE A 318 -34.67 -7.06 -23.79
C ILE A 318 -33.22 -6.79 -24.22
N GLU A 319 -32.94 -6.91 -25.53
CA GLU A 319 -31.63 -6.58 -26.11
C GLU A 319 -31.23 -5.13 -25.77
N ASN A 320 -32.15 -4.17 -25.95
CA ASN A 320 -31.91 -2.76 -25.67
C ASN A 320 -31.66 -2.47 -24.17
N ILE A 321 -32.38 -3.11 -23.24
CA ILE A 321 -32.12 -2.99 -21.80
C ILE A 321 -30.70 -3.49 -21.48
N ILE A 322 -30.34 -4.67 -21.99
CA ILE A 322 -29.01 -5.26 -21.75
C ILE A 322 -27.93 -4.30 -22.25
N LEU A 323 -28.05 -3.80 -23.49
CA LEU A 323 -27.09 -2.87 -24.07
C LEU A 323 -26.98 -1.57 -23.27
N ARG A 324 -28.11 -1.00 -22.79
CA ARG A 324 -28.13 0.18 -21.93
C ARG A 324 -27.35 -0.03 -20.64
N TYR A 325 -27.59 -1.14 -19.95
CA TYR A 325 -26.90 -1.44 -18.68
C TYR A 325 -25.44 -1.86 -18.87
N VAL A 326 -25.11 -2.55 -19.96
CA VAL A 326 -23.73 -2.85 -20.34
C VAL A 326 -22.96 -1.56 -20.62
N LYS A 327 -23.57 -0.59 -21.32
CA LYS A 327 -22.97 0.73 -21.54
C LYS A 327 -22.76 1.49 -20.23
N SER A 328 -23.78 1.55 -19.38
CA SER A 328 -23.67 2.19 -18.06
C SER A 328 -22.53 1.59 -17.22
N LYS A 329 -22.41 0.25 -17.20
CA LYS A 329 -21.31 -0.46 -16.54
C LYS A 329 -19.95 -0.19 -17.20
N ALA A 330 -19.89 -0.06 -18.52
CA ALA A 330 -18.69 0.29 -19.26
C ALA A 330 -18.19 1.70 -18.89
N ASP A 331 -19.09 2.69 -18.87
CA ASP A 331 -18.76 4.08 -18.53
C ASP A 331 -18.20 4.18 -17.10
N TRP A 332 -18.82 3.48 -16.14
CA TRP A 332 -18.28 3.34 -14.78
C TRP A 332 -16.91 2.64 -14.75
N TRP A 333 -16.74 1.56 -15.52
CA TRP A 333 -15.50 0.78 -15.50
C TRP A 333 -14.31 1.58 -16.08
N ILE A 334 -14.55 2.35 -17.14
CA ILE A 334 -13.58 3.23 -17.82
C ILE A 334 -13.21 4.41 -16.93
N SER A 335 -14.21 5.11 -16.37
CA SER A 335 -13.94 6.24 -15.46
C SER A 335 -13.12 5.82 -14.24
N VAL A 336 -13.40 4.66 -13.65
CA VAL A 336 -12.60 4.11 -12.55
C VAL A 336 -11.18 3.72 -13.00
N ALA A 337 -10.99 3.29 -14.25
CA ALA A 337 -9.66 3.02 -14.79
C ALA A 337 -8.85 4.32 -14.92
N HIS A 338 -9.41 5.38 -15.51
CA HIS A 338 -8.72 6.67 -15.63
C HIS A 338 -8.45 7.32 -14.26
N TYR A 339 -9.41 7.28 -13.34
CA TYR A 339 -9.22 7.81 -11.98
C TYR A 339 -8.07 7.11 -11.25
N ASN A 340 -8.01 5.77 -11.31
CA ASN A 340 -6.91 5.05 -10.67
C ASN A 340 -5.59 5.24 -11.41
N ARG A 341 -5.59 5.34 -12.75
CA ARG A 341 -4.38 5.64 -13.51
C ARG A 341 -3.78 6.97 -13.10
N GLU A 342 -4.59 8.01 -12.97
CA GLU A 342 -4.11 9.32 -12.58
C GLU A 342 -3.58 9.33 -11.13
N ARG A 343 -4.21 8.57 -10.22
CA ARG A 343 -3.69 8.41 -8.85
C ARG A 343 -2.35 7.68 -8.80
N ILE A 344 -2.18 6.64 -9.62
CA ILE A 344 -0.91 5.91 -9.75
C ILE A 344 0.16 6.86 -10.31
N ARG A 345 -0.15 7.60 -11.38
CA ARG A 345 0.76 8.56 -12.01
C ARG A 345 1.23 9.64 -11.04
N ARG A 346 0.34 10.16 -10.17
CA ARG A 346 0.67 11.16 -9.14
C ARG A 346 1.45 10.62 -7.93
N GLY A 347 1.68 9.30 -7.84
CA GLY A 347 2.31 8.68 -6.67
C GLY A 347 1.42 8.71 -5.42
N ALA A 348 0.10 8.80 -5.57
CA ALA A 348 -0.82 8.71 -4.45
C ALA A 348 -0.79 7.29 -3.82
N THR A 349 -1.26 7.17 -2.57
CA THR A 349 -1.34 5.85 -1.93
C THR A 349 -2.35 4.94 -2.65
N VAL A 350 -1.84 3.93 -3.34
CA VAL A 350 -2.63 2.95 -4.11
C VAL A 350 -2.21 1.54 -3.70
N ASP A 351 -3.18 0.63 -3.59
CA ASP A 351 -2.92 -0.76 -3.24
C ASP A 351 -2.34 -1.51 -4.44
N LYS A 352 -1.43 -2.45 -4.20
CA LYS A 352 -0.85 -3.31 -5.25
C LYS A 352 -1.91 -4.00 -6.13
N THR A 353 -3.02 -4.43 -5.53
CA THR A 353 -4.12 -5.07 -6.27
C THR A 353 -4.83 -4.12 -7.21
N VAL A 354 -4.95 -2.83 -6.83
CA VAL A 354 -5.55 -1.79 -7.67
C VAL A 354 -4.63 -1.49 -8.85
N ALA A 355 -3.32 -1.40 -8.65
CA ALA A 355 -2.36 -1.20 -9.76
C ALA A 355 -2.43 -2.35 -10.79
N LYS A 356 -2.39 -3.61 -10.33
CA LYS A 356 -2.54 -4.78 -11.22
C LYS A 356 -3.87 -4.81 -11.96
N LYS A 357 -4.98 -4.53 -11.26
CA LYS A 357 -6.30 -4.42 -11.89
C LYS A 357 -6.28 -3.32 -12.96
N ASN A 358 -5.74 -2.15 -12.63
CA ASN A 358 -5.68 -0.99 -13.52
C ASN A 358 -4.90 -1.30 -14.81
N LEU A 359 -3.74 -1.94 -14.71
CA LEU A 359 -2.98 -2.40 -15.88
C LEU A 359 -3.85 -3.28 -16.78
N GLY A 360 -4.47 -4.32 -16.23
CA GLY A 360 -5.36 -5.20 -17.01
C GLY A 360 -6.60 -4.49 -17.58
N ARG A 361 -7.07 -3.39 -16.96
CA ARG A 361 -8.12 -2.55 -17.54
C ARG A 361 -7.61 -1.77 -18.75
N LEU A 362 -6.47 -1.11 -18.62
CA LEU A 362 -5.88 -0.30 -19.68
C LEU A 362 -5.41 -1.15 -20.87
N THR A 363 -4.86 -2.35 -20.63
CA THR A 363 -4.54 -3.29 -21.70
C THR A 363 -5.76 -3.62 -22.55
N ARG A 364 -6.92 -3.87 -21.93
CA ARG A 364 -8.17 -4.15 -22.66
C ARG A 364 -8.67 -2.94 -23.44
N LEU A 365 -8.57 -1.73 -22.87
CA LEU A 365 -8.96 -0.51 -23.58
C LEU A 365 -8.07 -0.22 -24.78
N TRP A 366 -6.76 -0.41 -24.61
CA TRP A 366 -5.79 -0.25 -25.68
C TRP A 366 -6.04 -1.25 -26.82
N LEU A 367 -6.26 -2.53 -26.51
CA LEU A 367 -6.57 -3.55 -27.53
C LEU A 367 -7.89 -3.29 -28.26
N LYS A 368 -8.93 -2.80 -27.56
CA LYS A 368 -10.20 -2.41 -28.18
C LYS A 368 -10.00 -1.26 -29.18
N ALA A 369 -9.23 -0.25 -28.79
CA ALA A 369 -8.91 0.89 -29.66
C ALA A 369 -8.04 0.46 -30.86
N GLU A 370 -7.09 -0.46 -30.65
CA GLU A 370 -6.23 -0.95 -31.72
C GLU A 370 -7.02 -1.81 -32.74
N GLN A 371 -7.93 -2.66 -32.29
CA GLN A 371 -8.81 -3.42 -33.19
C GLN A 371 -9.70 -2.48 -34.03
N GLU A 372 -10.25 -1.43 -33.42
CA GLU A 372 -11.03 -0.42 -34.13
C GLU A 372 -10.17 0.33 -35.16
N ARG A 373 -8.94 0.70 -34.80
CA ARG A 373 -7.99 1.37 -35.71
C ARG A 373 -7.68 0.52 -36.94
N GLN A 374 -7.48 -0.79 -36.76
CA GLN A 374 -7.20 -1.73 -37.84
C GLN A 374 -8.43 -1.98 -38.72
N HIS A 375 -9.63 -2.06 -38.11
CA HIS A 375 -10.88 -2.16 -38.85
C HIS A 375 -11.12 -0.93 -39.74
N ASN A 376 -10.90 0.26 -39.20
CA ASN A 376 -11.03 1.51 -39.94
C ASN A 376 -10.02 1.60 -41.08
N TYR A 377 -8.78 1.15 -40.88
CA TYR A 377 -7.80 1.08 -41.97
C TYR A 377 -8.26 0.17 -43.13
N MET A 378 -8.84 -0.99 -42.84
CA MET A 378 -9.37 -1.88 -43.89
C MET A 378 -10.60 -1.31 -44.59
N LYS A 379 -11.41 -0.53 -43.87
CA LYS A 379 -12.64 0.08 -44.38
C LYS A 379 -12.38 1.32 -45.22
N ASP A 380 -11.54 2.22 -44.72
CA ASP A 380 -11.24 3.52 -45.32
C ASP A 380 -10.14 3.40 -46.39
N GLY A 381 -9.34 2.33 -46.35
CA GLY A 381 -8.22 2.09 -47.23
C GLY A 381 -6.90 2.70 -46.73
N PRO A 382 -5.82 2.62 -47.52
CA PRO A 382 -4.53 3.19 -47.17
C PRO A 382 -4.59 4.70 -46.95
N TYR A 383 -4.05 5.18 -45.83
CA TYR A 383 -3.99 6.62 -45.54
C TYR A 383 -2.95 7.38 -46.39
N VAL A 384 -2.03 6.66 -47.03
CA VAL A 384 -1.04 7.23 -47.96
C VAL A 384 -1.64 7.16 -49.37
N SER A 385 -1.77 8.31 -50.01
CA SER A 385 -2.27 8.38 -51.38
C SER A 385 -1.28 7.76 -52.38
N SER A 386 -1.75 7.31 -53.53
CA SER A 386 -0.89 6.72 -54.56
C SER A 386 0.17 7.71 -55.07
N GLU A 387 -0.17 8.99 -55.16
CA GLU A 387 0.75 10.05 -55.58
C GLU A 387 1.87 10.25 -54.54
N GLU A 388 1.53 10.36 -53.25
CA GLU A 388 2.51 10.45 -52.17
C GLU A 388 3.39 9.20 -52.09
N ALA A 389 2.82 8.01 -52.29
CA ALA A 389 3.57 6.76 -52.29
C ALA A 389 4.61 6.73 -53.43
N VAL A 390 4.23 7.17 -54.64
CA VAL A 390 5.15 7.29 -55.77
C VAL A 390 6.24 8.33 -55.46
N ALA A 391 5.88 9.48 -54.89
CA ALA A 391 6.85 10.50 -54.51
C ALA A 391 7.87 10.00 -53.47
N ILE A 392 7.41 9.30 -52.41
CA ILE A 392 8.28 8.68 -51.39
C ILE A 392 9.20 7.65 -52.03
N TYR A 393 8.65 6.79 -52.90
CA TYR A 393 9.40 5.74 -53.58
C TYR A 393 10.48 6.32 -54.50
N THR A 394 10.12 7.25 -55.38
CA THR A 394 11.05 7.90 -56.33
C THR A 394 12.13 8.68 -55.59
N THR A 395 11.79 9.39 -54.51
CA THR A 395 12.78 10.07 -53.66
C THR A 395 13.77 9.08 -53.04
N THR A 396 13.28 7.94 -52.57
CA THR A 396 14.13 6.88 -52.00
C THR A 396 15.05 6.27 -53.06
N VAL A 397 14.55 6.03 -54.28
CA VAL A 397 15.35 5.52 -55.41
C VAL A 397 16.47 6.49 -55.76
N HIS A 398 16.16 7.77 -55.99
CA HIS A 398 17.17 8.78 -56.31
C HIS A 398 18.20 8.94 -55.18
N TRP A 399 17.78 8.88 -53.92
CA TRP A 399 18.70 8.89 -52.79
C TRP A 399 19.69 7.71 -52.85
N LEU A 400 19.20 6.48 -53.00
CA LEU A 400 20.03 5.28 -53.04
C LEU A 400 20.95 5.25 -54.27
N GLU A 401 20.48 5.70 -55.43
CA GLU A 401 21.27 5.83 -56.66
C GLU A 401 22.40 6.86 -56.50
N SER A 402 22.12 8.03 -55.92
CA SER A 402 23.12 9.07 -55.67
C SER A 402 24.26 8.58 -54.77
N ARG A 403 23.94 7.65 -53.84
CA ARG A 403 24.89 7.01 -52.93
C ARG A 403 25.56 5.78 -53.53
N LYS A 404 25.21 5.40 -54.77
CA LYS A 404 25.68 4.19 -55.46
C LYS A 404 25.49 2.93 -54.59
N PHE A 405 24.35 2.86 -53.89
CA PHE A 405 24.08 1.78 -52.94
C PHE A 405 23.91 0.44 -53.66
N GLN A 406 24.57 -0.60 -53.15
CA GLN A 406 24.40 -1.97 -53.63
C GLN A 406 23.39 -2.73 -52.75
N PRO A 407 22.27 -3.23 -53.30
CA PRO A 407 21.25 -3.94 -52.52
C PRO A 407 21.80 -5.14 -51.74
N ILE A 408 21.36 -5.30 -50.49
CA ILE A 408 21.79 -6.39 -49.59
C ILE A 408 21.37 -7.75 -50.21
N PRO A 409 22.31 -8.66 -50.50
CA PRO A 409 22.02 -9.95 -51.08
C PRO A 409 21.39 -10.86 -50.02
N PHE A 410 20.78 -11.95 -50.49
CA PHE A 410 20.40 -13.04 -49.59
C PHE A 410 21.66 -13.69 -48.98
N PRO A 411 21.64 -14.14 -47.70
CA PRO A 411 22.75 -14.85 -47.08
C PRO A 411 23.13 -16.11 -47.88
N SER A 412 24.29 -16.09 -48.56
CA SER A 412 24.76 -17.21 -49.37
C SER A 412 24.91 -18.49 -48.55
N VAL A 413 24.77 -19.68 -49.16
CA VAL A 413 24.85 -20.98 -48.46
C VAL A 413 26.13 -21.10 -47.62
N SER A 414 27.26 -20.64 -48.15
CA SER A 414 28.57 -20.68 -47.49
C SER A 414 29.09 -19.26 -47.15
N TYR A 415 28.30 -18.47 -46.42
CA TYR A 415 28.73 -17.12 -46.04
C TYR A 415 29.76 -17.15 -44.90
N LYS A 416 30.88 -16.46 -45.10
CA LYS A 416 32.06 -16.50 -44.19
C LYS A 416 31.75 -16.12 -42.74
N HIS A 417 30.80 -15.21 -42.52
CA HIS A 417 30.49 -14.67 -41.19
C HIS A 417 29.23 -15.26 -40.55
N ASP A 418 28.59 -16.27 -41.17
CA ASP A 418 27.31 -16.82 -40.70
C ASP A 418 27.37 -17.29 -39.24
N THR A 419 28.38 -18.08 -38.90
CA THR A 419 28.51 -18.63 -37.55
C THR A 419 28.70 -17.53 -36.52
N LYS A 420 29.43 -16.45 -36.86
CA LYS A 420 29.64 -15.31 -35.95
C LYS A 420 28.35 -14.53 -35.71
N ILE A 421 27.59 -14.27 -36.78
CA ILE A 421 26.28 -13.60 -36.72
C ILE A 421 25.30 -14.42 -35.87
N LEU A 422 25.27 -15.75 -36.07
CA LEU A 422 24.44 -16.64 -35.27
C LEU A 422 24.82 -16.61 -33.78
N ILE A 423 26.11 -16.67 -33.45
CA ILE A 423 26.57 -16.63 -32.05
C ILE A 423 26.13 -15.34 -31.37
N LEU A 424 26.31 -14.17 -32.01
CA LEU A 424 25.87 -12.87 -31.48
C LEU A 424 24.35 -12.82 -31.26
N ALA A 425 23.57 -13.38 -32.19
CA ALA A 425 22.12 -13.46 -32.08
C ALA A 425 21.69 -14.33 -30.87
N LEU A 426 22.31 -15.50 -30.71
CA LEU A 426 22.02 -16.43 -29.60
C LEU A 426 22.42 -15.84 -28.24
N GLU A 427 23.55 -15.11 -28.16
CA GLU A 427 23.98 -14.44 -26.93
C GLU A 427 22.94 -13.41 -26.47
N ARG A 428 22.46 -12.55 -27.38
CA ARG A 428 21.41 -11.56 -27.09
C ARG A 428 20.12 -12.21 -26.58
N LEU A 429 19.70 -13.33 -27.16
CA LEU A 429 18.50 -14.06 -26.71
C LEU A 429 18.70 -14.70 -25.34
N ARG A 430 19.88 -15.24 -25.06
CA ARG A 430 20.21 -15.87 -23.77
C ARG A 430 20.25 -14.86 -22.61
N GLU A 431 20.75 -13.65 -22.85
CA GLU A 431 20.86 -12.59 -21.84
C GLU A 431 19.50 -12.24 -21.20
N ALA A 432 18.42 -12.30 -21.97
CA ALA A 432 17.06 -12.00 -21.50
C ALA A 432 16.58 -12.92 -20.34
N TYR A 433 17.24 -14.06 -20.15
CA TYR A 433 16.88 -15.06 -19.14
C TYR A 433 17.87 -15.20 -17.99
N SER A 434 19.02 -14.53 -18.05
CA SER A 434 20.10 -14.64 -17.04
C SER A 434 19.66 -14.25 -15.62
N VAL A 435 18.71 -13.31 -15.49
CA VAL A 435 18.26 -12.75 -14.20
C VAL A 435 17.03 -13.47 -13.62
N LYS A 436 16.32 -14.28 -14.43
CA LYS A 436 15.02 -14.85 -14.01
C LYS A 436 15.18 -16.12 -13.17
N GLY A 437 14.72 -16.09 -11.92
CA GLY A 437 14.74 -17.27 -11.03
C GLY A 437 13.67 -18.34 -11.31
N ARG A 438 12.65 -18.06 -12.15
CA ARG A 438 11.62 -19.03 -12.56
C ARG A 438 11.29 -18.85 -14.04
N LEU A 439 11.38 -19.94 -14.79
CA LEU A 439 11.12 -20.00 -16.23
C LEU A 439 9.81 -20.74 -16.50
N ASN A 440 8.98 -20.18 -17.39
CA ASN A 440 7.79 -20.84 -17.90
C ASN A 440 8.17 -21.89 -18.98
N GLN A 441 7.18 -22.61 -19.53
CA GLN A 441 7.45 -23.67 -20.53
C GLN A 441 8.08 -23.11 -21.81
N SER A 442 7.50 -22.04 -22.37
CA SER A 442 8.00 -21.41 -23.60
C SER A 442 9.44 -20.90 -23.45
N GLN A 443 9.81 -20.35 -22.29
CA GLN A 443 11.16 -19.88 -22.01
C GLN A 443 12.17 -21.04 -21.87
N ARG A 444 11.74 -22.20 -21.35
CA ARG A 444 12.59 -23.41 -21.32
C ARG A 444 12.79 -23.97 -22.72
N GLU A 445 11.73 -23.98 -23.53
CA GLU A 445 11.81 -24.36 -24.94
C GLU A 445 12.75 -23.42 -25.71
N GLU A 446 12.68 -22.12 -25.46
CA GLU A 446 13.61 -21.14 -26.04
C GLU A 446 15.06 -21.42 -25.66
N LEU A 447 15.34 -21.66 -24.37
CA LEU A 447 16.70 -22.01 -23.92
C LEU A 447 17.19 -23.33 -24.54
N ALA A 448 16.32 -24.35 -24.64
CA ALA A 448 16.68 -25.62 -25.27
C ALA A 448 16.99 -25.45 -26.78
N LEU A 449 16.23 -24.60 -27.48
CA LEU A 449 16.50 -24.27 -28.88
C LEU A 449 17.79 -23.46 -29.06
N ILE A 450 18.11 -22.57 -28.11
CA ILE A 450 19.37 -21.83 -28.09
C ILE A 450 20.55 -22.79 -27.87
N GLU A 451 20.47 -23.70 -26.90
CA GLU A 451 21.49 -24.72 -26.65
C GLU A 451 21.70 -25.62 -27.87
N GLN A 452 20.61 -26.12 -28.47
CA GLN A 452 20.68 -26.90 -29.71
C GLN A 452 21.34 -26.12 -30.86
N ALA A 453 21.11 -24.81 -30.93
CA ALA A 453 21.72 -23.96 -31.96
C ALA A 453 23.23 -23.77 -31.75
N TYR A 454 23.72 -23.78 -30.50
CA TYR A 454 25.16 -23.80 -30.20
C TYR A 454 25.80 -25.14 -30.53
N ASP A 455 25.13 -26.26 -30.22
CA ASP A 455 25.66 -27.60 -30.47
C ASP A 455 25.71 -27.94 -31.96
N SER A 456 24.77 -27.41 -32.75
CA SER A 456 24.67 -27.67 -34.20
C SER A 456 24.34 -26.40 -34.98
N PRO A 457 25.33 -25.50 -35.19
CA PRO A 457 25.10 -24.23 -35.87
C PRO A 457 24.78 -24.41 -37.36
N GLY A 458 25.38 -25.40 -38.04
CA GLY A 458 25.15 -25.64 -39.47
C GLY A 458 23.71 -26.03 -39.81
N THR A 459 23.10 -26.92 -39.01
CA THR A 459 21.70 -27.33 -39.20
C THR A 459 20.73 -26.18 -38.88
N THR A 460 21.05 -25.40 -37.85
CA THR A 460 20.28 -24.20 -37.47
C THR A 460 20.31 -23.14 -38.56
N LEU A 461 21.49 -22.84 -39.14
CA LEU A 461 21.62 -21.90 -40.26
C LEU A 461 20.85 -22.35 -41.49
N ALA A 462 20.90 -23.65 -41.83
CA ALA A 462 20.11 -24.20 -42.93
C ALA A 462 18.61 -24.03 -42.67
N ARG A 463 18.15 -24.26 -41.43
CA ARG A 463 16.77 -24.06 -41.01
C ARG A 463 16.34 -22.59 -41.11
N ILE A 464 17.17 -21.66 -40.62
CA ILE A 464 16.92 -20.21 -40.70
C ILE A 464 16.78 -19.78 -42.16
N LYS A 465 17.76 -20.11 -43.02
CA LYS A 465 17.72 -19.75 -44.45
C LYS A 465 16.51 -20.35 -45.16
N ARG A 466 16.14 -21.58 -44.83
CA ARG A 466 14.91 -22.20 -45.33
C ARG A 466 13.68 -21.39 -44.93
N PHE A 467 13.55 -20.99 -43.67
CA PHE A 467 12.42 -20.16 -43.22
C PHE A 467 12.36 -18.81 -43.92
N LEU A 468 13.50 -18.13 -44.11
CA LEU A 468 13.56 -16.88 -44.87
C LEU A 468 13.04 -17.06 -46.31
N LEU A 469 13.33 -18.21 -46.95
CA LEU A 469 12.87 -18.49 -48.31
C LEU A 469 11.38 -18.86 -48.36
N THR A 470 10.91 -19.76 -47.48
CA THR A 470 9.62 -20.43 -47.64
C THR A 470 8.49 -19.86 -46.78
N GLN A 471 8.79 -19.30 -45.60
CA GLN A 471 7.76 -18.92 -44.63
C GLN A 471 7.23 -17.51 -44.92
N ARG A 472 5.91 -17.38 -45.06
CA ARG A 472 5.20 -16.10 -45.26
C ARG A 472 4.01 -15.90 -44.31
N ALA A 473 3.61 -16.96 -43.60
CA ALA A 473 2.64 -16.92 -42.53
C ALA A 473 3.33 -17.35 -41.22
N PHE A 474 3.08 -16.60 -40.16
CA PHE A 474 3.72 -16.76 -38.85
C PHE A 474 2.66 -17.05 -37.78
N LYS A 475 3.08 -17.53 -36.62
CA LYS A 475 2.16 -17.76 -35.50
C LYS A 475 1.69 -16.44 -34.88
N GLU A 476 0.67 -16.53 -34.03
CA GLU A 476 0.19 -15.38 -33.28
C GLU A 476 1.25 -14.87 -32.30
N VAL A 477 1.32 -13.55 -32.15
CA VAL A 477 2.25 -12.89 -31.22
C VAL A 477 1.46 -12.50 -29.97
N GLY A 478 1.92 -12.97 -28.81
CA GLY A 478 1.36 -12.59 -27.52
C GLY A 478 1.65 -11.12 -27.22
N ILE A 479 0.76 -10.45 -26.50
CA ILE A 479 0.98 -9.07 -26.04
C ILE A 479 0.72 -8.95 -24.55
N ASP A 480 1.75 -8.51 -23.84
CA ASP A 480 1.69 -8.06 -22.46
C ASP A 480 1.94 -6.55 -22.39
N MET A 481 1.62 -5.96 -21.25
CA MET A 481 1.84 -4.54 -21.01
C MET A 481 2.74 -4.36 -19.79
N ASN A 482 3.87 -3.68 -19.99
CA ASN A 482 4.75 -3.28 -18.90
C ASN A 482 4.31 -1.92 -18.34
N ASP A 483 4.08 -1.85 -17.02
CA ASP A 483 3.64 -0.62 -16.36
C ASP A 483 4.82 0.09 -15.70
N ASN A 484 5.21 1.24 -16.26
CA ASN A 484 6.24 2.12 -15.70
C ASN A 484 5.63 3.15 -14.72
N TYR A 485 4.37 2.96 -14.30
CA TYR A 485 3.53 3.87 -13.51
C TYR A 485 3.17 5.21 -14.19
N SER A 486 4.05 5.75 -15.02
CA SER A 486 3.83 6.95 -15.85
C SER A 486 3.31 6.58 -17.24
N THR A 487 4.03 5.71 -17.94
CA THR A 487 3.66 5.13 -19.24
C THR A 487 3.36 3.65 -19.12
N ILE A 488 2.70 3.10 -20.14
CA ILE A 488 2.48 1.67 -20.30
C ILE A 488 3.00 1.32 -21.69
N ASN A 489 3.91 0.36 -21.76
CA ASN A 489 4.55 -0.03 -23.00
C ASN A 489 4.16 -1.47 -23.35
N PRO A 490 3.81 -1.76 -24.61
CA PRO A 490 3.55 -3.13 -25.04
C PRO A 490 4.84 -3.95 -25.01
N VAL A 491 4.71 -5.23 -24.67
CA VAL A 491 5.77 -6.24 -24.70
C VAL A 491 5.23 -7.41 -25.51
N TYR A 492 5.89 -7.70 -26.62
CA TYR A 492 5.48 -8.77 -27.53
C TYR A 492 6.18 -10.07 -27.18
N ASP A 493 5.42 -11.17 -27.19
CA ASP A 493 5.90 -12.53 -26.96
C ASP A 493 5.79 -13.30 -28.29
N ILE A 494 6.95 -13.53 -28.91
CA ILE A 494 7.08 -14.15 -30.23
C ILE A 494 7.49 -15.61 -30.04
N GLU A 495 7.13 -16.49 -30.96
CA GLU A 495 7.51 -17.90 -30.90
C GLU A 495 9.04 -18.07 -30.88
N PRO A 496 9.60 -18.92 -29.98
CA PRO A 496 11.05 -19.09 -29.84
C PRO A 496 11.82 -19.40 -31.14
N ILE A 497 11.25 -20.20 -32.04
CA ILE A 497 11.90 -20.57 -33.30
C ILE A 497 11.94 -19.41 -34.31
N GLU A 498 10.88 -18.60 -34.33
CA GLU A 498 10.79 -17.38 -35.14
C GLU A 498 11.76 -16.34 -34.59
N LYS A 499 11.84 -16.18 -33.26
CA LYS A 499 12.80 -15.29 -32.58
C LYS A 499 14.26 -15.56 -32.95
N ILE A 500 14.68 -16.82 -33.05
CA ILE A 500 16.06 -17.17 -33.45
C ILE A 500 16.33 -16.72 -34.90
N THR A 501 15.35 -16.93 -35.79
CA THR A 501 15.46 -16.53 -37.20
C THR A 501 15.51 -15.01 -37.34
N ASP A 502 14.64 -14.29 -36.61
CA ASP A 502 14.59 -12.83 -36.59
C ASP A 502 15.86 -12.23 -35.99
N ALA A 503 16.38 -12.79 -34.91
CA ALA A 503 17.62 -12.34 -34.29
C ALA A 503 18.82 -12.51 -35.24
N TYR A 504 18.90 -13.64 -35.98
CA TYR A 504 19.93 -13.80 -37.00
C TYR A 504 19.75 -12.80 -38.15
N LEU A 505 18.52 -12.60 -38.62
CA LEU A 505 18.23 -11.67 -39.71
C LEU A 505 18.56 -10.22 -39.32
N ASP A 506 18.22 -9.81 -38.10
CA ASP A 506 18.58 -8.51 -37.51
C ASP A 506 20.10 -8.30 -37.55
N GLN A 507 20.87 -9.25 -37.00
CA GLN A 507 22.33 -9.17 -37.00
C GLN A 507 22.92 -9.13 -38.42
N TYR A 508 22.37 -9.91 -39.35
CA TYR A 508 22.80 -9.92 -40.75
C TYR A 508 22.54 -8.57 -41.45
N LEU A 509 21.33 -8.03 -41.28
CA LEU A 509 20.92 -6.77 -41.91
C LEU A 509 21.73 -5.59 -41.37
N TRP A 510 21.93 -5.49 -40.06
CA TRP A 510 22.76 -4.43 -39.47
C TRP A 510 24.20 -4.49 -39.95
N TYR A 511 24.80 -5.69 -39.97
CA TYR A 511 26.17 -5.86 -40.45
C TYR A 511 26.32 -5.46 -41.92
N GLN A 512 25.40 -5.90 -42.80
CA GLN A 512 25.45 -5.56 -44.22
C GLN A 512 25.08 -4.09 -44.49
N ALA A 513 24.19 -3.49 -43.70
CA ALA A 513 23.81 -2.09 -43.83
C ALA A 513 24.98 -1.17 -43.48
N ASP A 514 25.72 -1.47 -42.42
CA ASP A 514 26.90 -0.68 -42.02
C ASP A 514 28.06 -0.82 -43.01
N GLN A 515 28.36 -2.04 -43.46
CA GLN A 515 29.39 -2.29 -44.49
C GLN A 515 29.14 -1.54 -45.81
N ARG A 516 27.89 -1.19 -46.10
CA ARG A 516 27.47 -0.49 -47.32
C ARG A 516 27.09 0.96 -47.07
N HIS A 517 27.29 1.46 -45.85
CA HIS A 517 26.97 2.81 -45.44
C HIS A 517 25.55 3.25 -45.80
N LEU A 518 24.58 2.35 -45.59
CA LEU A 518 23.16 2.58 -45.88
C LEU A 518 22.62 3.76 -45.05
N PHE A 519 22.94 3.76 -43.75
CA PHE A 519 22.48 4.79 -42.83
C PHE A 519 23.48 5.95 -42.76
N PRO A 520 23.08 7.20 -43.08
CA PRO A 520 23.91 8.37 -42.89
C PRO A 520 24.12 8.69 -41.40
N ALA A 521 25.22 9.40 -41.09
CA ALA A 521 25.68 9.66 -39.72
C ALA A 521 24.70 10.47 -38.83
N TRP A 522 23.71 11.14 -39.43
CA TRP A 522 22.68 11.87 -38.68
C TRP A 522 21.60 10.95 -38.09
N ILE A 523 21.51 9.69 -38.51
CA ILE A 523 20.58 8.71 -37.93
C ILE A 523 21.15 8.27 -36.59
N LYS A 524 20.37 8.46 -35.52
CA LYS A 524 20.74 8.13 -34.14
C LYS A 524 19.62 7.29 -33.51
N PRO A 525 19.92 6.35 -32.60
CA PRO A 525 21.24 6.05 -32.00
C PRO A 525 22.21 5.35 -32.97
N SER A 526 23.53 5.54 -32.75
CA SER A 526 24.62 4.93 -33.53
C SER A 526 25.65 4.26 -32.61
N ASP A 527 26.26 3.17 -33.02
CA ASP A 527 27.20 2.38 -32.18
C ASP A 527 28.46 3.14 -31.74
N SER A 528 28.86 4.19 -32.46
CA SER A 528 30.05 4.99 -32.16
C SER A 528 29.90 5.90 -30.93
N GLU A 529 28.67 6.19 -30.48
CA GLU A 529 28.40 7.19 -29.45
C GLU A 529 27.35 6.70 -28.46
N VAL A 530 27.62 6.91 -27.17
CA VAL A 530 26.61 6.70 -26.13
C VAL A 530 25.64 7.90 -26.08
N PRO A 531 24.37 7.72 -25.68
CA PRO A 531 23.39 8.83 -25.69
C PRO A 531 23.84 10.12 -24.95
N PRO A 532 24.55 10.06 -23.81
CA PRO A 532 25.08 11.26 -23.16
C PRO A 532 26.18 11.97 -23.96
N SER A 533 27.02 11.25 -24.73
CA SER A 533 28.06 11.87 -25.54
C SER A 533 27.46 12.57 -26.77
N TYR A 534 26.40 12.01 -27.36
CA TYR A 534 25.65 12.68 -28.42
C TYR A 534 25.07 14.03 -27.98
N LEU A 535 24.51 14.13 -26.77
CA LEU A 535 24.01 15.40 -26.23
C LEU A 535 25.11 16.46 -26.09
N GLN A 536 26.34 16.06 -25.74
CA GLN A 536 27.48 16.96 -25.67
C GLN A 536 27.93 17.43 -27.07
N VAL A 537 27.92 16.55 -28.07
CA VAL A 537 28.25 16.89 -29.46
C VAL A 537 27.19 17.83 -30.07
N GLY A 538 25.90 17.57 -29.82
CA GLY A 538 24.80 18.45 -30.22
C GLY A 538 24.87 19.83 -29.56
N SER A 539 25.30 19.90 -28.29
CA SER A 539 25.49 21.16 -27.57
C SER A 539 26.70 21.97 -28.09
N ARG A 540 27.76 21.31 -28.59
CA ARG A 540 28.92 21.97 -29.22
C ARG A 540 28.57 22.57 -30.58
N HIS A 541 27.67 21.95 -31.34
CA HIS A 541 27.20 22.50 -32.62
C HIS A 541 26.13 23.60 -32.48
N GLN A 542 25.60 23.82 -31.28
CA GLN A 542 24.65 24.91 -30.98
C GLN A 542 25.29 26.16 -30.36
N GLN A 543 26.62 26.25 -30.23
CA GLN A 543 27.28 27.52 -29.91
C GLN A 543 27.60 28.28 -31.21
N PRO A 544 26.92 29.40 -31.52
CA PRO A 544 27.35 30.28 -32.61
C PRO A 544 28.45 31.21 -32.08
N GLY A 545 29.64 31.10 -32.67
CA GLY A 545 30.63 32.18 -32.69
C GLY A 545 31.56 32.32 -31.49
N GLN A 546 32.72 31.65 -31.55
CA GLN A 546 34.04 32.17 -31.16
C GLN A 546 35.04 31.47 -32.09
N GLY A 547 35.45 32.07 -33.19
CA GLY A 547 36.58 33.00 -33.22
C GLY A 547 37.60 32.47 -34.23
N LEU A 548 37.42 32.77 -35.51
CA LEU A 548 38.54 32.86 -36.45
C LEU A 548 39.31 34.12 -36.06
N GLY A 549 40.53 33.94 -35.56
CA GLY A 549 41.45 35.00 -35.18
C GLY A 549 42.86 34.44 -35.01
N ASP A 550 43.64 34.59 -36.07
CA ASP A 550 45.10 34.75 -36.15
C ASP A 550 46.01 33.80 -35.35
N CYS A 551 46.54 32.78 -36.04
CA CYS A 551 47.97 32.64 -36.38
C CYS A 551 48.19 31.47 -37.36
#